data_AF-A0A1J3K3I5-F1
#
_entry.id   AF-A0A1J3K3I5-F1
#
_cell.length_a   1.000
_cell.length_b   1.000
_cell.length_c   1.000
_cell.angle_alpha   90.00
_cell.angle_beta   90.00
_cell.angle_gamma   90.00
#
_symmetry.space_group_name_H-M   'P 1'
#
loop_
_entity.id
_entity.type
_entity.pdbx_description
1 polymer ?
#
loop_
_entity_poly.entity_id
_entity_poly.type
_entity_poly.pdbx_seq_one_letter_code
_entity_poly.pdbx_strand_id
1 'polypeptide(L)'
;KPSKRNLFSYLLYHSLPYSHHPVQDKMEESVDLFWHEHRLSHKVGLISDRCEECHKSIGNPVAWNPLYECSVCKMKWHPSCVPSSPEDINHPCHSNHPLELRLQGTPSYADGKCSLCQEKLSNFIYHCKICDFSVDLNCAKNPPPVRVDHPKCHEHALTLMGRCVSFTCNACGTQGERNPYVCLPCSLMFHYDCIDLPHVISINRHDHRISHRYPLTPGDRVCEVCRQDITWRYGAYSCNKCPDFSVHSLCATRNDVWDGIELEGVHEEDVDTTPFKEIEEGVINHIFHEEHNLLLSDGGEVIHCQGCAHPISSEKHYKCMVCDFFLHQKCANLPLRKRHGLSTHILSLHPGKENSDRLFDCDACGRVVSGFRYEYGDKIVLDVDCASLSWFRNPKRHPHALFLTTLDKGTCVACDKTDVYVLNCVDCKYSLCFKCATLPEAIKHRCDDHFLVLSRGEKAAYKYWCTVCEAETNSEKWFYTCHDCGIMCHVDCVIGDSLNIKPGFTFMDEVKGLKMEAVLNDNNSRPLCSTCGSRCRFPMVYNLSINTYEGFHCSIECLLNAAENILLG
;
A
#
# COMPACT_ATOMS: atom_id res chain seq x y z
N LYS A 1 9.66 9.85 -14.25
CA LYS A 1 8.25 10.17 -14.57
C LYS A 1 7.46 10.07 -13.27
N PRO A 2 7.17 11.18 -12.58
CA PRO A 2 6.48 11.13 -11.30
C PRO A 2 5.01 10.74 -11.52
N SER A 3 4.46 10.02 -10.54
CA SER A 3 3.07 9.55 -10.48
C SER A 3 2.11 10.73 -10.46
N LYS A 4 1.04 10.65 -11.26
CA LYS A 4 -0.16 11.51 -11.21
C LYS A 4 -0.90 11.32 -9.88
N ARG A 5 -0.28 11.70 -8.76
CA ARG A 5 -0.95 11.84 -7.48
C ARG A 5 -1.38 13.30 -7.39
N ASN A 6 -2.69 13.52 -7.27
CA ASN A 6 -3.36 14.79 -7.05
C ASN A 6 -3.46 15.75 -8.26
N LEU A 7 -4.32 15.41 -9.23
CA LEU A 7 -4.68 16.32 -10.33
C LEU A 7 -5.70 17.41 -9.92
N PHE A 8 -6.54 17.17 -8.90
CA PHE A 8 -7.50 18.18 -8.42
C PHE A 8 -6.95 19.15 -7.36
N SER A 9 -5.86 18.82 -6.66
CA SER A 9 -5.25 19.71 -5.67
C SER A 9 -4.22 20.68 -6.27
N TYR A 10 -3.79 20.46 -7.51
CA TYR A 10 -2.74 21.26 -8.17
C TYR A 10 -3.18 22.70 -8.50
N LEU A 11 -4.48 23.00 -8.45
CA LEU A 11 -5.04 24.30 -8.77
C LEU A 11 -5.19 25.26 -7.57
N LEU A 12 -4.67 24.92 -6.37
CA LEU A 12 -5.01 25.68 -5.15
C LEU A 12 -3.86 26.25 -4.31
N TYR A 13 -2.58 25.94 -4.56
CA TYR A 13 -1.50 26.51 -3.74
C TYR A 13 -0.21 26.70 -4.53
N HIS A 14 0.16 27.95 -4.85
CA HIS A 14 1.57 28.39 -4.87
C HIS A 14 1.69 29.91 -5.08
N SER A 15 2.17 30.62 -4.05
CA SER A 15 3.00 31.83 -4.21
C SER A 15 3.58 32.23 -2.86
N LEU A 16 4.91 32.16 -2.69
CA LEU A 16 5.75 33.08 -1.89
C LEU A 16 7.26 32.70 -2.09
N PRO A 17 8.17 33.67 -2.36
CA PRO A 17 9.61 33.42 -2.46
C PRO A 17 10.34 33.68 -1.14
N TYR A 18 11.33 32.85 -0.79
CA TYR A 18 12.27 33.08 0.31
C TYR A 18 13.58 33.68 -0.20
N SER A 19 14.04 34.75 0.48
CA SER A 19 15.31 35.43 0.27
C SER A 19 16.46 34.74 1.03
N HIS A 20 17.64 34.69 0.40
CA HIS A 20 18.88 34.21 1.00
C HIS A 20 19.60 35.33 1.77
N HIS A 21 20.07 35.05 2.99
CA HIS A 21 21.12 35.79 3.69
C HIS A 21 22.35 34.88 3.86
N PRO A 22 23.60 35.38 3.68
CA PRO A 22 24.81 34.59 3.88
C PRO A 22 25.27 34.61 5.35
N VAL A 23 25.69 33.45 5.86
CA VAL A 23 26.31 33.29 7.19
C VAL A 23 27.84 33.23 7.01
N GLN A 24 28.55 33.97 7.86
CA GLN A 24 30.01 34.15 7.89
C GLN A 24 30.79 32.90 8.30
N ASP A 25 31.96 32.72 7.67
CA ASP A 25 32.97 31.68 7.90
C ASP A 25 33.49 31.63 9.35
N LYS A 26 33.46 30.44 9.96
CA LYS A 26 34.25 30.09 11.15
C LYS A 26 35.43 29.20 10.72
N MET A 27 36.62 29.50 11.23
CA MET A 27 37.91 28.86 10.98
C MET A 27 37.83 27.32 10.86
N GLU A 28 38.33 26.79 9.74
CA GLU A 28 38.47 25.35 9.46
C GLU A 28 39.53 24.72 10.38
N GLU A 29 39.11 23.86 11.31
CA GLU A 29 40.03 22.98 12.04
C GLU A 29 40.55 21.88 11.10
N SER A 30 41.87 21.81 10.92
CA SER A 30 42.55 20.76 10.16
C SER A 30 42.92 19.57 11.05
N VAL A 31 42.68 18.34 10.58
CA VAL A 31 42.92 17.08 11.29
C VAL A 31 43.92 16.22 10.50
N ASP A 32 44.92 15.68 11.21
CA ASP A 32 45.85 14.67 10.70
C ASP A 32 45.29 13.27 10.99
N LEU A 33 45.09 12.44 9.97
CA LEU A 33 44.55 11.07 10.11
C LEU A 33 45.57 10.06 9.63
N PHE A 34 45.89 9.05 10.45
CA PHE A 34 46.99 8.10 10.20
C PHE A 34 46.84 7.26 8.93
N TRP A 35 45.62 7.15 8.40
CA TRP A 35 45.28 6.34 7.22
C TRP A 35 45.27 7.16 5.93
N HIS A 36 45.52 8.48 5.98
CA HIS A 36 45.56 9.35 4.82
C HIS A 36 46.74 10.33 4.89
N GLU A 37 47.52 10.43 3.81
CA GLU A 37 48.77 11.22 3.80
C GLU A 37 48.53 12.74 3.90
N HIS A 38 47.40 13.25 3.38
CA HIS A 38 47.10 14.67 3.37
C HIS A 38 46.26 15.08 4.58
N ARG A 39 46.45 16.31 5.07
CA ARG A 39 45.56 16.93 6.07
C ARG A 39 44.14 17.05 5.57
N LEU A 40 43.18 16.67 6.40
CA LEU A 40 41.75 16.83 6.13
C LEU A 40 41.21 18.04 6.88
N SER A 41 40.22 18.71 6.33
CA SER A 41 39.49 19.76 7.03
C SER A 41 38.09 19.31 7.41
N HIS A 42 37.62 19.81 8.55
CA HIS A 42 36.21 19.71 8.92
C HIS A 42 35.38 20.63 8.04
N LYS A 43 34.44 20.04 7.29
CA LYS A 43 33.50 20.78 6.46
C LYS A 43 32.06 20.38 6.73
N VAL A 44 31.14 21.24 6.30
CA VAL A 44 29.72 20.94 6.22
C VAL A 44 29.46 20.33 4.85
N GLY A 45 29.00 19.08 4.81
CA GLY A 45 28.76 18.36 3.56
C GLY A 45 27.49 18.82 2.84
N LEU A 46 27.54 18.87 1.51
CA LEU A 46 26.37 19.16 0.66
C LEU A 46 25.63 17.87 0.28
N ILE A 47 24.36 17.97 -0.11
CA ILE A 47 23.53 16.81 -0.54
C ILE A 47 24.16 16.09 -1.76
N SER A 48 24.89 16.82 -2.60
CA SER A 48 25.59 16.29 -3.77
C SER A 48 26.86 15.50 -3.43
N ASP A 49 27.39 15.62 -2.22
CA ASP A 49 28.64 14.97 -1.84
C ASP A 49 28.40 13.48 -1.50
N ARG A 50 29.31 12.61 -1.91
CA ARG A 50 29.30 11.17 -1.55
C ARG A 50 30.50 10.81 -0.69
N CYS A 51 30.26 9.98 0.32
CA CYS A 51 31.32 9.43 1.15
C CYS A 51 32.09 8.36 0.36
N GLU A 52 33.42 8.43 0.36
CA GLU A 52 34.28 7.46 -0.34
C GLU A 52 34.19 6.05 0.25
N GLU A 53 33.82 5.93 1.52
CA GLU A 53 33.80 4.64 2.20
C GLU A 53 32.44 3.93 2.09
N CYS A 54 31.34 4.64 2.37
CA CYS A 54 30.00 4.03 2.35
C CYS A 54 29.19 4.35 1.07
N HIS A 55 29.71 5.23 0.20
CA HIS A 55 29.09 5.68 -1.05
C HIS A 55 27.70 6.34 -0.91
N LYS A 56 27.23 6.55 0.33
CA LYS A 56 25.98 7.25 0.65
C LYS A 56 26.18 8.76 0.54
N SER A 57 25.09 9.48 0.26
CA SER A 57 25.07 10.95 0.22
C SER A 57 25.37 11.53 1.59
N ILE A 58 26.13 12.63 1.61
CA ILE A 58 26.65 13.24 2.84
C ILE A 58 25.66 14.25 3.43
N GLY A 59 24.84 14.91 2.61
CA GLY A 59 23.87 15.91 3.08
C GLY A 59 22.50 15.35 3.43
N ASN A 60 21.90 15.88 4.51
CA ASN A 60 20.47 15.83 4.81
C ASN A 60 19.95 17.29 4.88
N PRO A 61 18.84 17.66 4.21
CA PRO A 61 18.30 19.03 4.25
C PRO A 61 17.96 19.56 5.65
N VAL A 62 17.93 18.71 6.69
CA VAL A 62 17.49 19.08 8.05
C VAL A 62 18.64 19.07 9.09
N ALA A 63 19.82 18.51 8.78
CA ALA A 63 20.89 18.31 9.77
C ALA A 63 22.29 18.66 9.24
N TRP A 64 23.06 19.40 10.04
CA TRP A 64 24.46 19.75 9.80
C TRP A 64 25.33 18.52 10.05
N ASN A 65 25.69 17.79 8.98
CA ASN A 65 26.58 16.64 9.12
C ASN A 65 28.05 17.07 8.94
N PRO A 66 28.91 16.90 9.97
CA PRO A 66 30.34 17.14 9.82
C PRO A 66 30.95 16.13 8.86
N LEU A 67 31.89 16.58 8.04
CA LEU A 67 32.60 15.79 7.04
C LEU A 67 34.11 16.05 7.14
N TYR A 68 34.90 15.00 6.87
CA TYR A 68 36.31 15.15 6.54
C TYR A 68 36.50 15.29 5.03
N GLU A 69 37.08 16.41 4.57
CA GLU A 69 37.47 16.61 3.17
C GLU A 69 38.99 16.73 3.03
N CYS A 70 39.56 15.99 2.08
CA CYS A 70 40.92 16.22 1.62
C CYS A 70 40.92 17.19 0.43
N SER A 71 41.51 18.37 0.60
CA SER A 71 41.57 19.39 -0.45
C SER A 71 42.48 19.00 -1.63
N VAL A 72 43.42 18.07 -1.43
CA VAL A 72 44.35 17.58 -2.46
C VAL A 72 43.73 16.45 -3.28
N CYS A 73 43.29 15.37 -2.62
CA CYS A 73 42.69 14.21 -3.27
C CYS A 73 41.24 14.45 -3.71
N LYS A 74 40.58 15.52 -3.22
CA LYS A 74 39.14 15.79 -3.40
C LYS A 74 38.22 14.69 -2.84
N MET A 75 38.78 13.83 -1.98
CA MET A 75 38.07 12.73 -1.33
C MET A 75 37.37 13.21 -0.05
N LYS A 76 36.23 12.59 0.25
CA LYS A 76 35.31 12.99 1.31
C LYS A 76 34.86 11.79 2.14
N TRP A 77 34.88 11.91 3.46
CA TRP A 77 34.46 10.83 4.36
C TRP A 77 33.57 11.31 5.51
N HIS A 78 32.52 10.54 5.81
CA HIS A 78 31.83 10.70 7.08
C HIS A 78 32.79 10.41 8.25
N PRO A 79 32.75 11.20 9.34
CA PRO A 79 33.54 10.91 10.54
C PRO A 79 33.24 9.53 11.16
N SER A 80 32.02 9.01 10.97
CA SER A 80 31.65 7.66 11.39
C SER A 80 32.14 6.55 10.47
N CYS A 81 32.56 6.89 9.24
CA CYS A 81 33.07 5.93 8.25
C CYS A 81 34.59 5.81 8.25
N VAL A 82 35.29 6.43 9.21
CA VAL A 82 36.76 6.40 9.27
C VAL A 82 37.23 5.87 10.62
N PRO A 83 38.33 5.11 10.66
CA PRO A 83 38.86 4.61 11.92
C PRO A 83 39.47 5.76 12.73
N SER A 84 39.23 5.74 14.04
CA SER A 84 39.69 6.78 14.96
C SER A 84 41.11 6.50 15.50
N SER A 85 41.58 5.26 15.43
CA SER A 85 42.89 4.80 15.92
C SER A 85 43.39 3.64 15.03
N PRO A 86 44.72 3.47 14.86
CA PRO A 86 45.31 2.32 14.18
C PRO A 86 45.34 1.05 15.06
N GLU A 87 44.96 1.15 16.33
CA GLU A 87 45.08 0.06 17.30
C GLU A 87 44.08 -1.08 17.04
N ASP A 88 44.53 -2.29 17.32
CA ASP A 88 43.67 -3.47 17.37
C ASP A 88 42.66 -3.36 18.51
N ILE A 89 41.47 -3.93 18.32
CA ILE A 89 40.39 -3.83 19.30
C ILE A 89 40.06 -5.18 19.94
N ASN A 90 39.76 -5.16 21.25
CA ASN A 90 39.14 -6.27 21.94
C ASN A 90 37.62 -6.15 21.81
N HIS A 91 37.05 -6.87 20.84
CA HIS A 91 35.63 -6.76 20.52
C HIS A 91 34.78 -7.62 21.48
N PRO A 92 33.70 -7.09 22.09
CA PRO A 92 32.93 -7.84 23.09
C PRO A 92 32.27 -9.11 22.52
N CYS A 93 31.82 -9.08 21.27
CA CYS A 93 31.25 -10.25 20.57
C CYS A 93 32.31 -11.23 20.05
N HIS A 94 33.60 -10.92 20.22
CA HIS A 94 34.74 -11.74 19.78
C HIS A 94 35.92 -11.52 20.75
N SER A 95 35.79 -11.99 21.99
CA SER A 95 36.75 -11.71 23.06
C SER A 95 37.98 -12.62 23.06
N ASN A 96 37.96 -13.74 22.32
CA ASN A 96 39.04 -14.71 22.33
C ASN A 96 40.30 -14.23 21.60
N HIS A 97 40.15 -13.38 20.59
CA HIS A 97 41.28 -12.77 19.88
C HIS A 97 40.98 -11.31 19.55
N PRO A 98 41.99 -10.43 19.57
CA PRO A 98 41.84 -9.06 19.11
C PRO A 98 41.51 -9.01 17.61
N LEU A 99 40.80 -7.97 17.19
CA LEU A 99 40.53 -7.71 15.79
C LEU A 99 41.51 -6.67 15.26
N GLU A 100 42.19 -7.00 14.16
CA GLU A 100 43.14 -6.10 13.50
C GLU A 100 42.41 -5.13 12.56
N LEU A 101 42.79 -3.85 12.59
CA LEU A 101 42.30 -2.89 11.61
C LEU A 101 42.87 -3.20 10.23
N ARG A 102 42.01 -3.27 9.21
CA ARG A 102 42.38 -3.37 7.80
C ARG A 102 41.85 -2.17 7.03
N LEU A 103 42.70 -1.63 6.15
CA LEU A 103 42.39 -0.48 5.30
C LEU A 103 42.09 -0.85 3.83
N GLN A 104 42.17 -2.13 3.49
CA GLN A 104 42.02 -2.67 2.13
C GLN A 104 40.87 -3.68 2.01
N GLY A 105 39.91 -3.60 2.93
CA GLY A 105 38.76 -4.48 3.01
C GLY A 105 39.09 -5.88 3.47
N THR A 106 38.16 -6.79 3.20
CA THR A 106 38.24 -8.18 3.62
C THR A 106 39.30 -8.96 2.85
N PRO A 107 40.00 -9.91 3.51
CA PRO A 107 40.81 -10.89 2.82
C PRO A 107 40.01 -11.69 1.78
N SER A 108 40.69 -12.25 0.77
CA SER A 108 40.06 -12.98 -0.33
C SER A 108 39.32 -14.26 0.09
N TYR A 109 39.65 -14.82 1.26
CA TYR A 109 38.98 -16.00 1.81
C TYR A 109 37.70 -15.67 2.58
N ALA A 110 37.51 -14.41 2.98
CA ALA A 110 36.33 -13.99 3.72
C ALA A 110 35.18 -13.67 2.74
N ASP A 111 33.94 -13.77 3.20
CA ASP A 111 32.74 -13.59 2.37
C ASP A 111 32.38 -12.13 2.07
N GLY A 112 33.18 -11.18 2.56
CA GLY A 112 32.97 -9.75 2.33
C GLY A 112 31.81 -9.14 3.13
N LYS A 113 31.27 -9.84 4.13
CA LYS A 113 30.14 -9.35 4.93
C LYS A 113 30.50 -9.14 6.40
N CYS A 114 29.84 -8.18 7.02
CA CYS A 114 29.98 -7.95 8.45
C CYS A 114 29.38 -9.14 9.19
N SER A 115 30.13 -9.70 10.13
CA SER A 115 29.70 -10.86 10.90
C SER A 115 28.43 -10.56 11.69
N LEU A 116 28.24 -9.31 12.14
CA LEU A 116 27.15 -8.90 13.01
C LEU A 116 25.92 -8.43 12.23
N CYS A 117 26.05 -7.41 11.39
CA CYS A 117 24.91 -6.81 10.66
C CYS A 117 24.65 -7.42 9.27
N GLN A 118 25.51 -8.32 8.78
CA GLN A 118 25.45 -8.93 7.44
C GLN A 118 25.57 -7.96 6.25
N GLU A 119 25.75 -6.66 6.50
CA GLU A 119 25.99 -5.68 5.45
C GLU A 119 27.33 -5.94 4.74
N LYS A 120 27.39 -5.52 3.47
CA LYS A 120 28.62 -5.60 2.69
C LYS A 120 29.70 -4.72 3.34
N LEU A 121 30.86 -5.31 3.60
CA LEU A 121 31.99 -4.60 4.16
C LEU A 121 32.64 -3.68 3.13
N SER A 122 33.07 -2.53 3.62
CA SER A 122 33.84 -1.53 2.88
C SER A 122 35.35 -1.78 3.05
N ASN A 123 36.18 -0.79 2.78
CA ASN A 123 37.64 -0.92 2.85
C ASN A 123 38.16 -0.89 4.30
N PHE A 124 37.52 -0.13 5.18
CA PHE A 124 37.91 0.03 6.58
C PHE A 124 37.11 -0.91 7.47
N ILE A 125 37.78 -1.96 7.96
CA ILE A 125 37.16 -3.02 8.76
C ILE A 125 38.07 -3.47 9.90
N TYR A 126 37.49 -4.14 10.89
CA TYR A 126 38.24 -4.93 11.86
C TYR A 126 38.10 -6.41 11.56
N HIS A 127 39.21 -7.15 11.58
CA HIS A 127 39.24 -8.55 11.15
C HIS A 127 40.12 -9.44 12.03
N CYS A 128 39.61 -10.61 12.40
CA CYS A 128 40.38 -11.68 13.02
C CYS A 128 40.73 -12.77 11.99
N LYS A 129 42.02 -12.94 11.70
CA LYS A 129 42.51 -13.98 10.78
C LYS A 129 42.31 -15.41 11.29
N ILE A 130 42.28 -15.60 12.61
CA ILE A 130 42.17 -16.93 13.23
C ILE A 130 40.74 -17.48 13.11
N CYS A 131 39.76 -16.61 13.32
CA CYS A 131 38.35 -17.00 13.38
C CYS A 131 37.55 -16.64 12.14
N ASP A 132 38.17 -16.00 11.15
CA ASP A 132 37.49 -15.41 10.00
C ASP A 132 36.29 -14.55 10.41
N PHE A 133 36.54 -13.62 11.34
CA PHE A 133 35.53 -12.75 11.92
C PHE A 133 35.81 -11.31 11.52
N SER A 134 34.95 -10.74 10.68
CA SER A 134 35.06 -9.37 10.17
C SER A 134 33.90 -8.51 10.66
N VAL A 135 34.15 -7.28 11.06
CA VAL A 135 33.11 -6.29 11.41
C VAL A 135 33.40 -4.93 10.81
N ASP A 136 32.35 -4.21 10.43
CA ASP A 136 32.46 -2.81 10.03
C ASP A 136 32.73 -1.90 11.24
N LEU A 137 33.13 -0.65 10.97
CA LEU A 137 33.45 0.33 12.01
C LEU A 137 32.24 0.66 12.92
N ASN A 138 31.01 0.61 12.39
CA ASN A 138 29.82 0.90 13.18
C ASN A 138 29.51 -0.24 14.16
N CYS A 139 29.60 -1.50 13.72
CA CYS A 139 29.43 -2.66 14.58
C CYS A 139 30.58 -2.79 15.60
N ALA A 140 31.79 -2.35 15.26
CA ALA A 140 32.89 -2.26 16.21
C ALA A 140 32.63 -1.21 17.31
N LYS A 141 32.04 -0.06 16.94
CA LYS A 141 31.74 1.04 17.85
C LYS A 141 30.47 0.83 18.67
N ASN A 142 29.46 0.24 18.05
CA ASN A 142 28.13 -0.02 18.59
C ASN A 142 27.80 -1.52 18.46
N PRO A 143 28.51 -2.39 19.20
CA PRO A 143 28.28 -3.82 19.13
C PRO A 143 26.93 -4.21 19.75
N PRO A 144 26.29 -5.28 19.25
CA PRO A 144 25.10 -5.83 19.88
C PRO A 144 25.41 -6.36 21.28
N PRO A 145 24.44 -6.34 22.22
CA PRO A 145 24.66 -6.82 23.57
C PRO A 145 25.00 -8.31 23.56
N VAL A 146 26.10 -8.69 24.22
CA VAL A 146 26.54 -10.09 24.30
C VAL A 146 25.57 -10.93 25.13
N ARG A 147 24.87 -10.31 26.08
CA ARG A 147 23.86 -10.95 26.92
C ARG A 147 22.64 -10.05 27.06
N VAL A 148 21.46 -10.65 26.99
CA VAL A 148 20.16 -10.00 27.18
C VAL A 148 19.42 -10.74 28.29
N ASP A 149 19.17 -10.11 29.43
CA ASP A 149 18.58 -10.77 30.60
C ASP A 149 17.05 -10.92 30.54
N HIS A 150 16.37 -10.03 29.81
CA HIS A 150 14.90 -9.99 29.71
C HIS A 150 14.44 -9.87 28.24
N PRO A 151 14.73 -10.86 27.38
CA PRO A 151 14.26 -10.81 26.01
C PRO A 151 12.74 -10.99 25.96
N LYS A 152 12.07 -10.33 25.02
CA LYS A 152 10.61 -10.48 24.86
C LYS A 152 10.21 -11.85 24.33
N CYS A 153 11.08 -12.45 23.51
CA CYS A 153 10.76 -13.72 22.86
C CYS A 153 10.91 -14.96 23.75
N HIS A 154 11.53 -14.83 24.93
CA HIS A 154 11.88 -15.97 25.78
C HIS A 154 12.19 -15.55 27.22
N GLU A 155 11.79 -16.36 28.21
CA GLU A 155 11.90 -16.04 29.64
C GLU A 155 13.33 -16.04 30.17
N HIS A 156 14.23 -16.87 29.62
CA HIS A 156 15.62 -16.92 30.07
C HIS A 156 16.48 -15.90 29.34
N ALA A 157 17.53 -15.47 30.04
CA ALA A 157 18.58 -14.67 29.44
C ALA A 157 19.20 -15.35 28.21
N LEU A 158 19.40 -14.57 27.15
CA LEU A 158 20.02 -15.00 25.91
C LEU A 158 21.47 -14.52 25.84
N THR A 159 22.32 -15.33 25.23
CA THR A 159 23.73 -14.99 24.99
C THR A 159 24.01 -15.02 23.49
N LEU A 160 24.69 -14.02 22.98
CA LEU A 160 25.11 -13.96 21.58
C LEU A 160 26.20 -15.01 21.35
N MET A 161 25.93 -15.97 20.48
CA MET A 161 26.90 -16.97 20.06
C MET A 161 27.64 -16.47 18.82
N GLY A 162 28.72 -15.71 19.01
CA GLY A 162 29.56 -15.14 17.94
C GLY A 162 30.24 -16.19 17.03
N ARG A 163 29.49 -16.86 16.16
CA ARG A 163 29.96 -17.92 15.25
C ARG A 163 29.17 -17.94 13.95
N CYS A 164 29.84 -18.36 12.87
CA CYS A 164 29.17 -18.68 11.61
C CYS A 164 28.46 -20.03 11.70
N VAL A 165 27.16 -20.00 12.01
CA VAL A 165 26.28 -21.18 12.08
C VAL A 165 24.99 -20.91 11.35
N SER A 166 24.42 -21.94 10.72
CA SER A 166 23.07 -21.92 10.19
C SER A 166 22.11 -22.50 11.23
N PHE A 167 20.96 -21.86 11.43
CA PHE A 167 19.97 -22.28 12.43
C PHE A 167 18.56 -21.89 12.00
N THR A 168 17.55 -22.46 12.63
CA THR A 168 16.16 -21.99 12.47
C THR A 168 15.76 -21.22 13.71
N CYS A 169 15.33 -19.97 13.56
CA CYS A 169 14.96 -19.14 14.68
C CYS A 169 13.69 -19.65 15.34
N ASN A 170 13.74 -19.86 16.66
CA ASN A 170 12.62 -20.39 17.41
C ASN A 170 11.43 -19.42 17.49
N ALA A 171 11.67 -18.11 17.44
CA ALA A 171 10.60 -17.12 17.54
C ALA A 171 9.86 -16.85 16.23
N CYS A 172 10.45 -17.13 15.07
CA CYS A 172 9.84 -16.82 13.76
C CYS A 172 9.81 -17.97 12.76
N GLY A 173 10.55 -19.05 13.00
CA GLY A 173 10.56 -20.25 12.17
C GLY A 173 11.32 -20.13 10.86
N THR A 174 11.99 -19.01 10.59
CA THR A 174 12.80 -18.84 9.37
C THR A 174 14.27 -19.12 9.63
N GLN A 175 15.00 -19.38 8.53
CA GLN A 175 16.43 -19.64 8.58
C GLN A 175 17.20 -18.40 9.02
N GLY A 176 18.12 -18.58 9.96
CA GLY A 176 19.12 -17.60 10.39
C GLY A 176 20.52 -18.04 10.00
N GLU A 177 21.36 -17.06 9.78
CA GLU A 177 22.77 -17.23 9.50
C GLU A 177 23.59 -16.36 10.44
N ARG A 178 24.61 -16.98 11.03
CA ARG A 178 25.61 -16.35 11.91
C ARG A 178 25.00 -15.79 13.20
N ASN A 179 25.78 -15.85 14.26
CA ASN A 179 25.57 -15.10 15.50
C ASN A 179 24.16 -15.20 16.12
N PRO A 180 23.59 -16.40 16.31
CA PRO A 180 22.31 -16.53 17.00
C PRO A 180 22.42 -16.03 18.45
N TYR A 181 21.33 -15.46 18.96
CA TYR A 181 21.11 -15.42 20.39
C TYR A 181 20.65 -16.80 20.86
N VAL A 182 21.38 -17.37 21.82
CA VAL A 182 21.11 -18.71 22.29
C VAL A 182 20.68 -18.72 23.75
N CYS A 183 19.69 -19.56 24.04
CA CYS A 183 19.39 -20.00 25.39
C CYS A 183 19.96 -21.40 25.55
N LEU A 184 21.10 -21.53 26.24
CA LEU A 184 21.70 -22.85 26.49
C LEU A 184 20.80 -23.76 27.35
N PRO A 185 20.15 -23.28 28.44
CA PRO A 185 19.23 -24.11 29.23
C PRO A 185 18.10 -24.74 28.41
N CYS A 186 17.54 -24.01 27.45
CA CYS A 186 16.43 -24.49 26.61
C CYS A 186 16.87 -25.02 25.24
N SER A 187 18.16 -24.91 24.89
CA SER A 187 18.70 -25.24 23.57
C SER A 187 17.97 -24.53 22.41
N LEU A 188 17.65 -23.25 22.60
CA LEU A 188 16.94 -22.43 21.61
C LEU A 188 17.86 -21.41 20.96
N MET A 189 17.55 -21.03 19.71
CA MET A 189 18.27 -20.05 18.92
C MET A 189 17.33 -19.00 18.33
N PHE A 190 17.73 -17.74 18.36
CA PHE A 190 16.93 -16.60 17.90
C PHE A 190 17.76 -15.69 17.00
N HIS A 191 17.11 -15.09 15.99
CA HIS A 191 17.72 -13.97 15.26
C HIS A 191 17.90 -12.77 16.18
N TYR A 192 18.82 -11.89 15.83
CA TYR A 192 19.02 -10.60 16.51
C TYR A 192 17.70 -9.82 16.63
N ASP A 193 16.99 -9.57 15.52
CA ASP A 193 15.74 -8.80 15.53
C ASP A 193 14.56 -9.56 16.18
N CYS A 194 14.68 -10.89 16.34
CA CYS A 194 13.60 -11.70 16.86
C CYS A 194 13.50 -11.69 18.39
N ILE A 195 14.55 -11.25 19.09
CA ILE A 195 14.54 -11.21 20.56
C ILE A 195 13.58 -10.16 21.12
N ASP A 196 13.29 -9.14 20.32
CA ASP A 196 12.47 -7.98 20.65
C ASP A 196 11.13 -7.98 19.90
N LEU A 197 10.71 -9.13 19.35
CA LEU A 197 9.39 -9.25 18.72
C LEU A 197 8.29 -8.78 19.69
N PRO A 198 7.32 -7.99 19.21
CA PRO A 198 6.28 -7.44 20.06
C PRO A 198 5.35 -8.55 20.56
N HIS A 199 4.87 -8.45 21.79
CA HIS A 199 4.07 -9.51 22.38
C HIS A 199 2.60 -9.42 21.97
N VAL A 200 2.01 -8.22 21.94
CA VAL A 200 0.60 -8.00 21.55
C VAL A 200 0.51 -6.89 20.51
N ILE A 201 -0.05 -7.20 19.35
CA ILE A 201 -0.16 -6.24 18.23
C ILE A 201 -1.55 -6.26 17.60
N SER A 202 -1.84 -5.21 16.83
CA SER A 202 -2.97 -5.17 15.90
C SER A 202 -2.45 -5.19 14.47
N ILE A 203 -3.01 -6.05 13.62
CA ILE A 203 -2.67 -6.10 12.20
C ILE A 203 -3.87 -5.75 11.35
N ASN A 204 -3.63 -5.32 10.13
CA ASN A 204 -4.69 -4.93 9.20
C ASN A 204 -5.39 -6.09 8.47
N ARG A 205 -5.11 -7.34 8.87
CA ARG A 205 -5.75 -8.55 8.34
C ARG A 205 -6.78 -9.17 9.29
N HIS A 206 -6.93 -8.62 10.50
CA HIS A 206 -7.83 -9.16 11.51
C HIS A 206 -8.28 -8.06 12.47
N ASP A 207 -9.52 -8.13 12.95
CA ASP A 207 -10.11 -7.06 13.76
C ASP A 207 -9.60 -7.08 15.20
N HIS A 208 -9.38 -8.27 15.75
CA HIS A 208 -8.88 -8.44 17.11
C HIS A 208 -7.36 -8.31 17.20
N ARG A 209 -6.88 -7.92 18.38
CA ARG A 209 -5.47 -8.06 18.73
C ARG A 209 -5.02 -9.52 18.69
N ILE A 210 -3.75 -9.68 18.33
CA ILE A 210 -3.07 -10.98 18.28
C ILE A 210 -1.85 -10.96 19.18
N SER A 211 -1.54 -12.10 19.76
CA SER A 211 -0.40 -12.26 20.67
C SER A 211 0.61 -13.22 20.07
N HIS A 212 1.90 -12.89 20.20
CA HIS A 212 2.99 -13.79 19.88
C HIS A 212 2.99 -14.93 20.89
N ARG A 213 3.14 -16.17 20.40
CA ARG A 213 3.24 -17.35 21.25
C ARG A 213 4.34 -18.25 20.75
N TYR A 214 5.10 -18.80 21.69
CA TYR A 214 6.10 -19.82 21.44
C TYR A 214 6.17 -20.83 22.59
N PRO A 215 6.16 -22.14 22.30
CA PRO A 215 5.76 -22.77 21.04
C PRO A 215 4.23 -22.69 20.82
N LEU A 216 3.74 -23.01 19.63
CA LEU A 216 2.31 -23.12 19.37
C LEU A 216 1.78 -24.49 19.81
N THR A 217 0.46 -24.57 20.00
CA THR A 217 -0.20 -25.88 20.14
C THR A 217 -0.05 -26.69 18.84
N PRO A 218 0.23 -27.99 18.92
CA PRO A 218 0.30 -28.85 17.75
C PRO A 218 -0.99 -28.78 16.93
N GLY A 219 -0.84 -28.66 15.61
CA GLY A 219 -1.95 -28.59 14.68
C GLY A 219 -1.52 -27.97 13.36
N ASP A 220 -2.32 -28.24 12.33
CA ASP A 220 -2.15 -27.64 11.02
C ASP A 220 -2.71 -26.22 11.07
N ARG A 221 -1.89 -25.24 10.69
CA ARG A 221 -2.23 -23.82 10.72
C ARG A 221 -1.74 -23.19 9.43
N VAL A 222 -2.57 -22.36 8.82
CA VAL A 222 -2.21 -21.56 7.63
C VAL A 222 -2.09 -20.11 8.05
N CYS A 223 -1.06 -19.44 7.55
CA CYS A 223 -0.87 -18.02 7.80
C CYS A 223 -1.89 -17.18 7.03
N GLU A 224 -2.67 -16.35 7.73
CA GLU A 224 -3.71 -15.52 7.11
C GLU A 224 -3.17 -14.37 6.23
N VAL A 225 -1.86 -14.08 6.31
CA VAL A 225 -1.17 -13.08 5.48
C VAL A 225 -0.61 -13.70 4.20
N CYS A 226 0.27 -14.70 4.31
CA CYS A 226 0.98 -15.27 3.16
C CYS A 226 0.34 -16.56 2.61
N ARG A 227 -0.65 -17.11 3.32
CA ARG A 227 -1.37 -18.37 2.97
C ARG A 227 -0.47 -19.60 2.87
N GLN A 228 0.69 -19.58 3.53
CA GLN A 228 1.59 -20.73 3.67
C GLN A 228 1.44 -21.38 5.05
N ASP A 229 1.82 -22.64 5.15
CA ASP A 229 1.75 -23.41 6.39
C ASP A 229 2.63 -22.81 7.50
N ILE A 230 2.10 -22.83 8.72
CA ILE A 230 2.82 -22.45 9.94
C ILE A 230 3.27 -23.72 10.63
N THR A 231 4.59 -23.87 10.79
CA THR A 231 5.15 -24.96 11.58
C THR A 231 4.97 -24.67 13.07
N TRP A 232 4.14 -25.46 13.74
CA TRP A 232 3.77 -25.27 15.16
C TRP A 232 4.94 -25.29 16.16
N ARG A 233 6.11 -25.84 15.77
CA ARG A 233 7.33 -25.90 16.59
C ARG A 233 7.99 -24.52 16.79
N TYR A 234 7.58 -23.52 16.03
CA TYR A 234 8.15 -22.17 16.06
C TYR A 234 7.11 -21.14 16.45
N GLY A 235 7.56 -19.94 16.79
CA GLY A 235 6.70 -18.86 17.21
C GLY A 235 5.82 -18.33 16.08
N ALA A 236 4.61 -17.91 16.43
CA ALA A 236 3.68 -17.22 15.54
C ALA A 236 2.72 -16.37 16.35
N TYR A 237 2.00 -15.47 15.69
CA TYR A 237 0.90 -14.73 16.30
C TYR A 237 -0.41 -15.48 16.16
N SER A 238 -1.23 -15.43 17.20
CA SER A 238 -2.58 -16.03 17.21
C SER A 238 -3.57 -15.12 17.91
N CYS A 239 -4.84 -15.24 17.53
CA CYS A 239 -5.92 -14.52 18.21
C CYS A 239 -6.49 -15.37 19.35
N ASN A 240 -6.76 -14.73 20.50
CA ASN A 240 -7.40 -15.40 21.64
C ASN A 240 -8.93 -15.57 21.43
N LYS A 241 -9.54 -14.69 20.62
CA LYS A 241 -10.98 -14.69 20.31
C LYS A 241 -11.30 -15.58 19.09
N CYS A 242 -10.35 -15.78 18.18
CA CYS A 242 -10.51 -16.54 16.94
C CYS A 242 -9.48 -17.69 16.86
N PRO A 243 -9.84 -18.92 17.27
CA PRO A 243 -8.91 -20.05 17.38
C PRO A 243 -8.17 -20.42 16.09
N ASP A 244 -8.84 -20.25 14.95
CA ASP A 244 -8.32 -20.59 13.62
C ASP A 244 -7.45 -19.49 13.02
N PHE A 245 -7.34 -18.33 13.66
CA PHE A 245 -6.53 -17.22 13.17
C PHE A 245 -5.07 -17.38 13.58
N SER A 246 -4.16 -17.45 12.62
CA SER A 246 -2.72 -17.54 12.86
C SER A 246 -1.91 -16.84 11.78
N VAL A 247 -0.77 -16.25 12.17
CA VAL A 247 0.11 -15.52 11.25
C VAL A 247 1.56 -15.75 11.65
N HIS A 248 2.45 -16.05 10.68
CA HIS A 248 3.89 -16.12 10.95
C HIS A 248 4.40 -14.84 11.59
N SER A 249 5.37 -14.96 12.50
CA SER A 249 5.92 -13.80 13.23
C SER A 249 6.37 -12.67 12.29
N LEU A 250 7.15 -13.00 11.25
CA LEU A 250 7.63 -12.02 10.27
C LEU A 250 6.55 -11.52 9.30
N CYS A 251 5.47 -12.28 9.10
CA CYS A 251 4.34 -11.78 8.32
C CYS A 251 3.53 -10.75 9.12
N ALA A 252 3.36 -10.98 10.41
CA ALA A 252 2.63 -10.09 11.30
C ALA A 252 3.36 -8.78 11.54
N THR A 253 4.70 -8.80 11.61
CA THR A 253 5.52 -7.59 11.86
C THR A 253 5.99 -6.88 10.59
N ARG A 254 5.47 -7.24 9.43
CA ARG A 254 5.79 -6.55 8.17
C ARG A 254 5.21 -5.14 8.18
N ASN A 255 5.96 -4.16 7.64
CA ASN A 255 5.61 -2.73 7.71
C ASN A 255 4.30 -2.34 7.01
N ASP A 256 3.80 -3.14 6.07
CA ASP A 256 2.50 -2.96 5.41
C ASP A 256 1.36 -3.74 6.09
N VAL A 257 1.66 -4.52 7.14
CA VAL A 257 0.70 -5.33 7.88
C VAL A 257 0.45 -4.76 9.28
N TRP A 258 1.50 -4.27 9.93
CA TRP A 258 1.48 -3.71 11.29
C TRP A 258 1.95 -2.26 11.32
N ASP A 259 1.39 -1.47 12.24
CA ASP A 259 1.67 -0.06 12.44
C ASP A 259 2.92 0.23 13.29
N GLY A 260 3.56 -0.80 13.85
CA GLY A 260 4.74 -0.66 14.70
C GLY A 260 4.43 -0.40 16.18
N ILE A 261 3.16 -0.45 16.58
CA ILE A 261 2.72 -0.17 17.95
C ILE A 261 2.56 -1.47 18.75
N GLU A 262 3.30 -1.59 19.85
CA GLU A 262 3.12 -2.61 20.89
C GLU A 262 1.92 -2.26 21.77
N LEU A 263 1.04 -3.24 22.01
CA LEU A 263 -0.23 -3.07 22.70
C LEU A 263 -0.34 -3.91 23.97
N GLU A 264 0.75 -4.53 24.41
CA GLU A 264 0.80 -5.22 25.69
C GLU A 264 0.45 -4.26 26.84
N GLY A 265 -0.45 -4.67 27.72
CA GLY A 265 -0.94 -3.86 28.84
C GLY A 265 -1.90 -2.72 28.47
N VAL A 266 -2.18 -2.49 27.19
CA VAL A 266 -3.15 -1.48 26.73
C VAL A 266 -4.55 -2.08 26.73
N HIS A 267 -5.57 -1.38 27.24
CA HIS A 267 -6.96 -1.83 27.20
C HIS A 267 -7.52 -1.82 25.77
N GLU A 268 -8.37 -2.79 25.39
CA GLU A 268 -9.08 -2.83 24.10
C GLU A 268 -10.48 -2.24 24.32
N GLU A 269 -10.78 -1.10 23.70
CA GLU A 269 -12.11 -0.49 23.75
C GLU A 269 -12.96 -0.99 22.58
N ASP A 270 -14.13 -1.52 22.90
CA ASP A 270 -15.14 -1.87 21.90
C ASP A 270 -15.81 -0.58 21.39
N VAL A 271 -15.41 -0.13 20.20
CA VAL A 271 -16.03 1.03 19.55
C VAL A 271 -17.23 0.53 18.75
N ASP A 272 -18.41 1.07 19.04
CA ASP A 272 -19.60 0.84 18.21
C ASP A 272 -19.33 1.36 16.79
N THR A 273 -19.44 0.45 15.83
CA THR A 273 -19.22 0.75 14.40
C THR A 273 -20.51 0.70 13.59
N THR A 274 -21.67 0.58 14.25
CA THR A 274 -22.97 0.53 13.59
C THR A 274 -23.28 1.87 12.91
N PRO A 275 -23.64 1.87 11.61
CA PRO A 275 -23.89 3.10 10.85
C PRO A 275 -25.33 3.63 10.96
N PHE A 276 -26.23 2.90 11.63
CA PHE A 276 -27.63 3.30 11.79
C PHE A 276 -28.22 2.76 13.09
N LYS A 277 -29.33 3.38 13.50
CA LYS A 277 -30.21 2.87 14.56
C LYS A 277 -31.48 2.31 13.93
N GLU A 278 -31.85 1.09 14.29
CA GLU A 278 -33.13 0.51 13.91
C GLU A 278 -34.23 1.10 14.80
N ILE A 279 -35.24 1.71 14.18
CA ILE A 279 -36.37 2.32 14.89
C ILE A 279 -37.46 1.27 15.10
N GLU A 280 -37.76 0.53 14.04
CA GLU A 280 -38.71 -0.57 13.97
C GLU A 280 -38.31 -1.52 12.83
N GLU A 281 -38.96 -2.67 12.72
CA GLU A 281 -38.58 -3.71 11.76
C GLU A 281 -38.55 -3.15 10.32
N GLY A 282 -37.35 -3.13 9.72
CA GLY A 282 -37.15 -2.64 8.36
C GLY A 282 -37.12 -1.11 8.22
N VAL A 283 -37.10 -0.35 9.32
CA VAL A 283 -36.97 1.12 9.31
C VAL A 283 -35.75 1.55 10.11
N ILE A 284 -34.84 2.26 9.43
CA ILE A 284 -33.57 2.70 10.02
C ILE A 284 -33.42 4.22 9.96
N ASN A 285 -32.73 4.78 10.95
CA ASN A 285 -32.19 6.14 10.90
C ASN A 285 -30.67 6.05 10.70
N HIS A 286 -30.20 6.47 9.53
CA HIS A 286 -28.82 6.28 9.08
C HIS A 286 -27.99 7.54 9.34
N ILE A 287 -26.78 7.41 9.89
CA ILE A 287 -25.94 8.55 10.32
C ILE A 287 -25.58 9.53 9.19
N PHE A 288 -25.54 9.06 7.94
CA PHE A 288 -25.31 9.93 6.77
C PHE A 288 -26.59 10.50 6.16
N HIS A 289 -27.74 10.25 6.77
CA HIS A 289 -29.05 10.79 6.39
C HIS A 289 -29.98 10.83 7.61
N GLU A 290 -29.61 11.57 8.65
CA GLU A 290 -30.32 11.54 9.95
C GLU A 290 -31.67 12.26 9.91
N GLU A 291 -31.84 13.21 8.98
CA GLU A 291 -33.04 14.05 8.86
C GLU A 291 -34.30 13.24 8.52
N HIS A 292 -34.15 12.09 7.86
CA HIS A 292 -35.26 11.23 7.47
C HIS A 292 -34.96 9.76 7.71
N ASN A 293 -36.02 8.99 7.93
CA ASN A 293 -35.93 7.54 8.07
C ASN A 293 -35.94 6.84 6.71
N LEU A 294 -35.24 5.72 6.65
CA LEU A 294 -35.19 4.87 5.47
C LEU A 294 -35.99 3.59 5.74
N LEU A 295 -36.87 3.27 4.79
CA LEU A 295 -37.69 2.06 4.80
C LEU A 295 -37.05 1.01 3.87
N LEU A 296 -37.00 -0.23 4.32
CA LEU A 296 -36.61 -1.37 3.50
C LEU A 296 -37.72 -1.64 2.48
N SER A 297 -37.39 -1.50 1.21
CA SER A 297 -38.28 -1.74 0.08
C SER A 297 -37.82 -2.92 -0.76
N ASP A 298 -38.78 -3.64 -1.33
CA ASP A 298 -38.53 -4.58 -2.41
C ASP A 298 -38.25 -3.82 -3.72
N GLY A 299 -37.48 -4.46 -4.62
CA GLY A 299 -37.02 -3.85 -5.87
C GLY A 299 -38.14 -3.58 -6.88
N GLY A 300 -37.85 -2.75 -7.89
CA GLY A 300 -38.81 -2.43 -8.95
C GLY A 300 -38.22 -1.55 -10.06
N GLU A 301 -37.76 -0.35 -9.71
CA GLU A 301 -37.16 0.60 -10.66
C GLU A 301 -35.63 0.61 -10.56
N VAL A 302 -34.94 0.95 -11.67
CA VAL A 302 -33.48 1.10 -11.69
C VAL A 302 -33.11 2.46 -11.09
N ILE A 303 -32.79 2.44 -9.80
CA ILE A 303 -32.33 3.60 -9.02
C ILE A 303 -30.83 3.46 -8.71
N HIS A 304 -30.18 4.50 -8.19
CA HIS A 304 -28.73 4.44 -7.88
C HIS A 304 -28.48 4.59 -6.38
N CYS A 305 -27.59 3.76 -5.86
CA CYS A 305 -27.20 3.80 -4.46
C CYS A 305 -26.29 5.01 -4.17
N GLN A 306 -26.61 5.79 -3.15
CA GLN A 306 -25.78 6.92 -2.71
C GLN A 306 -24.43 6.47 -2.10
N GLY A 307 -24.36 5.23 -1.61
CA GLY A 307 -23.16 4.68 -0.99
C GLY A 307 -22.11 4.20 -1.99
N CYS A 308 -22.48 3.42 -2.99
CA CYS A 308 -21.52 2.87 -3.96
C CYS A 308 -21.62 3.44 -5.38
N ALA A 309 -22.60 4.29 -5.64
CA ALA A 309 -22.96 4.83 -6.96
C ALA A 309 -23.43 3.78 -8.00
N HIS A 310 -23.48 2.49 -7.66
CA HIS A 310 -24.01 1.45 -8.55
C HIS A 310 -25.54 1.44 -8.62
N PRO A 311 -26.12 0.95 -9.72
CA PRO A 311 -27.56 0.75 -9.83
C PRO A 311 -28.06 -0.31 -8.85
N ILE A 312 -29.25 -0.07 -8.32
CA ILE A 312 -30.12 -1.02 -7.60
C ILE A 312 -31.22 -1.39 -8.60
N SER A 313 -31.43 -2.68 -8.83
CA SER A 313 -32.44 -3.15 -9.80
C SER A 313 -33.54 -3.96 -9.13
N SER A 314 -33.24 -5.19 -8.73
CA SER A 314 -34.22 -6.14 -8.18
C SER A 314 -33.96 -6.52 -6.72
N GLU A 315 -32.91 -5.99 -6.11
CA GLU A 315 -32.51 -6.32 -4.75
C GLU A 315 -33.21 -5.45 -3.71
N LYS A 316 -33.35 -5.98 -2.49
CA LYS A 316 -33.85 -5.22 -1.35
C LYS A 316 -32.90 -4.07 -1.04
N HIS A 317 -33.48 -2.90 -0.81
CA HIS A 317 -32.72 -1.68 -0.58
C HIS A 317 -33.48 -0.77 0.39
N TYR A 318 -32.74 0.15 1.01
CA TYR A 318 -33.30 1.18 1.85
C TYR A 318 -33.63 2.41 1.00
N LYS A 319 -34.87 2.88 1.11
CA LYS A 319 -35.36 4.10 0.45
C LYS A 319 -35.80 5.10 1.50
N CYS A 320 -35.35 6.35 1.37
CA CYS A 320 -35.84 7.44 2.21
C CYS A 320 -37.34 7.69 1.98
N MET A 321 -38.06 7.95 3.07
CA MET A 321 -39.51 8.18 3.02
C MET A 321 -39.89 9.58 2.50
N VAL A 322 -38.92 10.49 2.34
CA VAL A 322 -39.18 11.90 2.01
C VAL A 322 -38.48 12.36 0.72
N CYS A 323 -37.24 11.92 0.47
CA CYS A 323 -36.45 12.36 -0.68
C CYS A 323 -35.83 11.18 -1.46
N ASP A 324 -35.16 11.48 -2.58
CA ASP A 324 -34.52 10.52 -3.48
C ASP A 324 -33.16 10.02 -2.96
N PHE A 325 -33.16 9.51 -1.73
CA PHE A 325 -32.00 8.89 -1.09
C PHE A 325 -32.20 7.38 -0.99
N PHE A 326 -31.25 6.63 -1.56
CA PHE A 326 -31.33 5.17 -1.67
C PHE A 326 -30.00 4.51 -1.31
N LEU A 327 -30.05 3.41 -0.57
CA LEU A 327 -28.88 2.59 -0.23
C LEU A 327 -29.15 1.12 -0.49
N HIS A 328 -28.19 0.42 -1.10
CA HIS A 328 -28.15 -1.03 -0.98
C HIS A 328 -28.12 -1.42 0.49
N GLN A 329 -28.73 -2.57 0.84
CA GLN A 329 -28.64 -3.10 2.20
C GLN A 329 -27.17 -3.25 2.65
N LYS A 330 -26.29 -3.75 1.77
CA LYS A 330 -24.83 -3.83 2.03
C LYS A 330 -24.19 -2.47 2.30
N CYS A 331 -24.63 -1.42 1.60
CA CYS A 331 -24.09 -0.07 1.75
C CYS A 331 -24.59 0.61 3.03
N ALA A 332 -25.84 0.35 3.43
CA ALA A 332 -26.38 0.80 4.71
C ALA A 332 -25.68 0.12 5.90
N ASN A 333 -25.16 -1.09 5.74
CA ASN A 333 -24.47 -1.85 6.80
C ASN A 333 -22.94 -1.67 6.79
N LEU A 334 -22.40 -0.70 6.06
CA LEU A 334 -20.97 -0.45 6.06
C LEU A 334 -20.49 0.04 7.44
N PRO A 335 -19.52 -0.62 8.09
CA PRO A 335 -19.07 -0.22 9.42
C PRO A 335 -18.40 1.15 9.37
N LEU A 336 -18.65 2.00 10.39
CA LEU A 336 -18.07 3.35 10.46
C LEU A 336 -16.55 3.36 10.53
N ARG A 337 -15.97 2.29 11.08
CA ARG A 337 -14.52 2.10 11.17
C ARG A 337 -14.18 0.70 10.74
N LYS A 338 -13.14 0.54 9.92
CA LYS A 338 -12.77 -0.75 9.35
C LYS A 338 -11.26 -0.89 9.16
N ARG A 339 -10.74 -2.09 9.45
CA ARG A 339 -9.38 -2.47 9.03
C ARG A 339 -9.39 -2.94 7.59
N HIS A 340 -8.37 -2.55 6.84
CA HIS A 340 -8.24 -2.94 5.44
C HIS A 340 -6.80 -3.27 5.11
N GLY A 341 -6.57 -4.30 4.30
CA GLY A 341 -5.21 -4.80 4.06
C GLY A 341 -4.26 -3.83 3.33
N LEU A 342 -4.80 -2.75 2.75
CA LEU A 342 -4.00 -1.68 2.11
C LEU A 342 -3.54 -0.58 3.09
N SER A 343 -3.97 -0.62 4.36
CA SER A 343 -3.62 0.35 5.38
C SER A 343 -3.26 -0.35 6.67
N THR A 344 -2.18 0.05 7.34
CA THR A 344 -1.89 -0.41 8.71
C THR A 344 -2.79 0.25 9.77
N HIS A 345 -3.50 1.32 9.38
CA HIS A 345 -4.36 2.11 10.25
C HIS A 345 -5.84 1.84 9.95
N ILE A 346 -6.69 1.99 10.97
CA ILE A 346 -8.14 1.86 10.83
C ILE A 346 -8.68 2.99 9.96
N LEU A 347 -9.44 2.63 8.93
CA LEU A 347 -10.09 3.57 8.04
C LEU A 347 -11.45 4.00 8.60
N SER A 348 -11.81 5.26 8.39
CA SER A 348 -13.12 5.82 8.77
C SER A 348 -14.00 5.97 7.54
N LEU A 349 -15.29 5.64 7.67
CA LEU A 349 -16.28 5.82 6.62
C LEU A 349 -16.77 7.27 6.59
N HIS A 350 -16.83 7.86 5.41
CA HIS A 350 -17.33 9.21 5.17
C HIS A 350 -18.34 9.23 4.02
N PRO A 351 -19.37 10.08 4.09
CA PRO A 351 -20.31 10.23 2.99
C PRO A 351 -19.70 11.04 1.85
N GLY A 352 -20.23 10.87 0.64
CA GLY A 352 -20.09 11.90 -0.41
C GLY A 352 -21.05 13.04 -0.06
N LYS A 353 -20.54 14.24 0.29
CA LYS A 353 -21.42 15.36 0.65
C LYS A 353 -22.21 15.86 -0.56
N GLU A 354 -23.50 16.14 -0.37
CA GLU A 354 -24.41 16.57 -1.43
C GLU A 354 -24.09 17.96 -2.00
N ASN A 355 -23.41 18.84 -1.27
CA ASN A 355 -23.20 20.24 -1.69
C ASN A 355 -21.74 20.75 -1.63
N SER A 356 -20.77 19.90 -1.28
CA SER A 356 -19.32 20.13 -1.47
C SER A 356 -18.53 19.04 -0.74
N ASP A 357 -18.28 17.92 -1.41
CA ASP A 357 -16.99 17.25 -1.31
C ASP A 357 -16.76 16.46 -2.61
N ARG A 358 -15.56 16.67 -3.13
CA ARG A 358 -15.15 16.44 -4.51
C ARG A 358 -15.28 14.97 -4.88
N LEU A 359 -15.52 14.72 -6.17
CA LEU A 359 -15.11 13.46 -6.78
C LEU A 359 -13.71 13.10 -6.26
N PHE A 360 -13.52 11.86 -5.82
CA PHE A 360 -12.24 11.41 -5.30
C PHE A 360 -11.71 10.26 -6.13
N ASP A 361 -10.38 10.14 -6.17
CA ASP A 361 -9.70 9.01 -6.77
C ASP A 361 -9.55 7.92 -5.71
N CYS A 362 -10.04 6.72 -6.00
CA CYS A 362 -9.77 5.56 -5.15
C CYS A 362 -8.33 5.11 -5.35
N ASP A 363 -7.51 5.11 -4.29
CA ASP A 363 -6.09 4.75 -4.36
C ASP A 363 -5.86 3.30 -4.85
N ALA A 364 -6.79 2.40 -4.55
CA ALA A 364 -6.67 0.98 -4.92
C ALA A 364 -6.90 0.71 -6.41
N CYS A 365 -7.95 1.31 -7.00
CA CYS A 365 -8.38 1.01 -8.37
C CYS A 365 -8.15 2.16 -9.36
N GLY A 366 -7.85 3.36 -8.88
CA GLY A 366 -7.65 4.58 -9.66
C GLY A 366 -8.92 5.07 -10.37
N ARG A 367 -10.12 4.66 -9.94
CA ARG A 367 -11.38 5.19 -10.47
C ARG A 367 -11.80 6.43 -9.70
N VAL A 368 -12.45 7.33 -10.43
CA VAL A 368 -13.09 8.53 -9.87
C VAL A 368 -14.47 8.14 -9.33
N VAL A 369 -14.76 8.49 -8.08
CA VAL A 369 -15.94 8.01 -7.33
C VAL A 369 -16.73 9.17 -6.72
N SER A 370 -18.07 9.06 -6.69
CA SER A 370 -18.99 10.05 -6.09
C SER A 370 -19.77 9.53 -4.87
N GLY A 371 -19.52 8.29 -4.44
CA GLY A 371 -20.20 7.65 -3.30
C GLY A 371 -19.52 7.85 -1.96
N PHE A 372 -19.81 6.96 -1.00
CA PHE A 372 -19.12 6.88 0.28
C PHE A 372 -17.66 6.45 0.07
N ARG A 373 -16.81 6.77 1.04
CA ARG A 373 -15.40 6.42 1.02
C ARG A 373 -14.88 6.04 2.39
N TYR A 374 -13.87 5.17 2.39
CA TYR A 374 -13.05 4.90 3.57
C TYR A 374 -11.74 5.65 3.45
N GLU A 375 -11.36 6.42 4.46
CA GLU A 375 -10.10 7.16 4.44
C GLU A 375 -9.35 7.13 5.78
N TYR A 376 -8.05 7.37 5.71
CA TYR A 376 -7.21 7.65 6.88
C TYR A 376 -6.31 8.85 6.57
N GLY A 377 -6.80 10.04 6.89
CA GLY A 377 -6.19 11.31 6.47
C GLY A 377 -5.93 11.33 4.97
N ASP A 378 -4.81 11.95 4.56
CA ASP A 378 -4.41 12.02 3.15
C ASP A 378 -3.55 10.81 2.71
N LYS A 379 -3.45 9.75 3.52
CA LYS A 379 -2.56 8.61 3.25
C LYS A 379 -3.19 7.56 2.33
N ILE A 380 -4.48 7.31 2.52
CA ILE A 380 -5.22 6.32 1.74
C ILE A 380 -6.71 6.66 1.71
N VAL A 381 -7.29 6.60 0.51
CA VAL A 381 -8.71 6.79 0.24
C VAL A 381 -9.20 5.65 -0.65
N LEU A 382 -10.23 4.94 -0.20
CA LEU A 382 -10.81 3.80 -0.89
C LEU A 382 -12.29 4.02 -1.13
N ASP A 383 -12.77 3.67 -2.33
CA ASP A 383 -14.19 3.47 -2.55
C ASP A 383 -14.69 2.24 -1.77
N VAL A 384 -16.02 2.16 -1.59
CA VAL A 384 -16.64 1.10 -0.79
C VAL A 384 -16.45 -0.30 -1.39
N ASP A 385 -16.30 -0.45 -2.70
CA ASP A 385 -16.09 -1.76 -3.34
C ASP A 385 -14.67 -2.26 -3.06
N CYS A 386 -13.68 -1.39 -3.24
CA CYS A 386 -12.28 -1.68 -2.95
C CYS A 386 -12.04 -1.90 -1.47
N ALA A 387 -12.66 -1.10 -0.59
CA ALA A 387 -12.59 -1.29 0.87
C ALA A 387 -13.31 -2.57 1.34
N SER A 388 -14.24 -3.10 0.55
CA SER A 388 -14.91 -4.38 0.82
C SER A 388 -14.13 -5.58 0.28
N LEU A 389 -13.18 -5.36 -0.62
CA LEU A 389 -12.44 -6.42 -1.30
C LEU A 389 -11.20 -6.86 -0.51
N SER A 390 -11.38 -7.84 0.37
CA SER A 390 -10.27 -8.48 1.11
C SER A 390 -9.65 -9.67 0.36
N TRP A 391 -10.42 -10.35 -0.49
CA TRP A 391 -10.00 -11.44 -1.36
C TRP A 391 -10.93 -11.52 -2.57
N PHE A 392 -10.53 -12.26 -3.60
CA PHE A 392 -11.32 -12.44 -4.81
C PHE A 392 -11.36 -13.92 -5.21
N ARG A 393 -12.53 -14.41 -5.60
CA ARG A 393 -12.67 -15.76 -6.15
C ARG A 393 -13.71 -15.77 -7.26
N ASN A 394 -13.31 -16.29 -8.41
CA ASN A 394 -14.21 -16.57 -9.51
C ASN A 394 -13.76 -17.87 -10.18
N PRO A 395 -14.35 -19.02 -9.80
CA PRO A 395 -13.93 -20.34 -10.30
C PRO A 395 -14.03 -20.47 -11.82
N LYS A 396 -14.90 -19.71 -12.48
CA LYS A 396 -15.02 -19.70 -13.95
C LYS A 396 -13.80 -19.07 -14.64
N ARG A 397 -13.06 -18.20 -13.94
CA ARG A 397 -11.89 -17.49 -14.47
C ARG A 397 -10.58 -18.05 -13.94
N HIS A 398 -10.57 -18.41 -12.66
CA HIS A 398 -9.42 -18.99 -11.99
C HIS A 398 -9.88 -19.86 -10.80
N PRO A 399 -9.43 -21.13 -10.68
CA PRO A 399 -9.93 -22.06 -9.67
C PRO A 399 -9.58 -21.65 -8.22
N HIS A 400 -8.45 -20.98 -8.02
CA HIS A 400 -7.97 -20.59 -6.70
C HIS A 400 -8.48 -19.21 -6.28
N ALA A 401 -8.55 -18.97 -4.97
CA ALA A 401 -8.79 -17.65 -4.43
C ALA A 401 -7.53 -16.77 -4.54
N LEU A 402 -7.73 -15.47 -4.70
CA LEU A 402 -6.70 -14.45 -4.75
C LEU A 402 -6.73 -13.62 -3.46
N PHE A 403 -5.57 -13.34 -2.90
CA PHE A 403 -5.42 -12.64 -1.64
C PHE A 403 -4.41 -11.50 -1.76
N LEU A 404 -4.54 -10.51 -0.88
CA LEU A 404 -3.52 -9.47 -0.71
C LEU A 404 -2.36 -9.98 0.15
N THR A 405 -1.41 -10.69 -0.47
CA THR A 405 -0.28 -11.33 0.21
C THR A 405 0.92 -10.40 0.42
N THR A 406 1.24 -9.56 -0.57
CA THR A 406 2.32 -8.56 -0.53
C THR A 406 1.86 -7.28 -1.23
N LEU A 407 2.56 -6.16 -0.99
CA LEU A 407 2.39 -4.91 -1.76
C LEU A 407 3.44 -4.77 -2.88
N ASP A 408 3.98 -5.90 -3.34
CA ASP A 408 4.88 -5.89 -4.49
C ASP A 408 4.10 -5.63 -5.77
N LYS A 409 4.77 -5.02 -6.74
CA LYS A 409 4.16 -4.78 -8.05
C LYS A 409 3.83 -6.11 -8.74
N GLY A 410 2.58 -6.28 -9.14
CA GLY A 410 2.13 -7.40 -9.94
C GLY A 410 1.51 -6.96 -11.26
N THR A 411 1.63 -7.79 -12.28
CA THR A 411 0.97 -7.57 -13.58
C THR A 411 -0.39 -8.23 -13.59
N CYS A 412 -1.43 -7.44 -13.79
CA CYS A 412 -2.81 -7.92 -13.85
C CYS A 412 -3.06 -8.72 -15.14
N VAL A 413 -3.47 -9.98 -15.03
CA VAL A 413 -3.77 -10.83 -16.21
C VAL A 413 -5.01 -10.41 -17.00
N ALA A 414 -5.84 -9.52 -16.46
CA ALA A 414 -7.03 -9.03 -17.14
C ALA A 414 -6.76 -7.81 -18.05
N CYS A 415 -5.83 -6.93 -17.64
CA CYS A 415 -5.58 -5.66 -18.33
C CYS A 415 -4.12 -5.42 -18.72
N ASP A 416 -3.21 -6.35 -18.41
CA ASP A 416 -1.77 -6.29 -18.66
C ASP A 416 -1.03 -5.12 -18.01
N LYS A 417 -1.68 -4.41 -17.07
CA LYS A 417 -1.07 -3.30 -16.34
C LYS A 417 -0.38 -3.80 -15.08
N THR A 418 0.80 -3.24 -14.82
CA THR A 418 1.51 -3.44 -13.56
C THR A 418 1.02 -2.44 -12.52
N ASP A 419 0.59 -2.95 -11.38
CA ASP A 419 0.06 -2.16 -10.27
C ASP A 419 0.68 -2.60 -8.94
N VAL A 420 0.66 -1.73 -7.94
CA VAL A 420 1.10 -2.04 -6.57
C VAL A 420 0.00 -2.78 -5.83
N TYR A 421 -1.27 -2.42 -6.07
CA TYR A 421 -2.41 -3.02 -5.40
C TYR A 421 -2.99 -4.14 -6.25
N VAL A 422 -2.50 -5.36 -6.00
CA VAL A 422 -2.90 -6.58 -6.69
C VAL A 422 -3.26 -7.69 -5.73
N LEU A 423 -4.25 -8.49 -6.11
CA LEU A 423 -4.59 -9.74 -5.44
C LEU A 423 -3.86 -10.88 -6.16
N ASN A 424 -3.18 -11.73 -5.40
CA ASN A 424 -2.33 -12.79 -5.90
C ASN A 424 -2.88 -14.17 -5.55
N CYS A 425 -2.76 -15.11 -6.49
CA CYS A 425 -2.89 -16.53 -6.21
C CYS A 425 -1.62 -17.02 -5.51
N VAL A 426 -1.77 -17.84 -4.48
CA VAL A 426 -0.62 -18.44 -3.78
C VAL A 426 -0.13 -19.73 -4.44
N ASP A 427 -0.98 -20.36 -5.24
CA ASP A 427 -0.70 -21.65 -5.90
C ASP A 427 -0.09 -21.49 -7.30
N CYS A 428 -0.27 -20.33 -7.96
CA CYS A 428 0.24 -20.08 -9.31
C CYS A 428 0.48 -18.59 -9.58
N LYS A 429 1.13 -18.29 -10.73
CA LYS A 429 1.43 -16.91 -11.15
C LYS A 429 0.20 -16.22 -11.76
N TYR A 430 -0.85 -16.03 -10.96
CA TYR A 430 -2.07 -15.31 -11.34
C TYR A 430 -2.28 -14.12 -10.41
N SER A 431 -2.36 -12.92 -10.99
CA SER A 431 -2.54 -11.67 -10.25
C SER A 431 -3.63 -10.80 -10.88
N LEU A 432 -4.47 -10.16 -10.06
CA LEU A 432 -5.58 -9.33 -10.51
C LEU A 432 -5.54 -7.98 -9.79
N CYS A 433 -5.52 -6.86 -10.52
CA CYS A 433 -5.60 -5.54 -9.89
C CYS A 433 -7.02 -5.25 -9.38
N PHE A 434 -7.14 -4.35 -8.39
CA PHE A 434 -8.43 -3.98 -7.80
C PHE A 434 -9.42 -3.46 -8.86
N LYS A 435 -8.96 -2.66 -9.85
CA LYS A 435 -9.81 -2.17 -10.95
C LYS A 435 -10.46 -3.30 -11.76
N CYS A 436 -9.80 -4.44 -11.93
CA CYS A 436 -10.38 -5.58 -12.65
C CYS A 436 -11.19 -6.48 -11.72
N ALA A 437 -10.77 -6.62 -10.45
CA ALA A 437 -11.47 -7.42 -9.46
C ALA A 437 -12.85 -6.86 -9.08
N THR A 438 -13.02 -5.54 -9.12
CA THR A 438 -14.31 -4.85 -8.84
C THR A 438 -15.15 -4.58 -10.09
N LEU A 439 -14.90 -5.28 -11.21
CA LEU A 439 -15.79 -5.20 -12.37
C LEU A 439 -17.07 -6.03 -12.12
N PRO A 440 -18.26 -5.52 -12.46
CA PRO A 440 -19.50 -6.28 -12.39
C PRO A 440 -19.43 -7.60 -13.18
N GLU A 441 -19.99 -8.68 -12.64
CA GLU A 441 -20.07 -9.94 -13.42
C GLU A 441 -21.09 -9.82 -14.55
N ALA A 442 -22.19 -9.09 -14.33
CA ALA A 442 -23.22 -8.81 -15.31
C ALA A 442 -23.62 -7.33 -15.25
N ILE A 443 -23.90 -6.73 -16.41
CA ILE A 443 -24.31 -5.33 -16.50
C ILE A 443 -25.33 -5.14 -17.62
N LYS A 444 -26.35 -4.31 -17.38
CA LYS A 444 -27.29 -3.88 -18.41
C LYS A 444 -26.65 -2.75 -19.23
N HIS A 445 -26.72 -2.83 -20.55
CA HIS A 445 -26.16 -1.81 -21.42
C HIS A 445 -27.06 -1.57 -22.63
N ARG A 446 -27.16 -0.33 -23.13
CA ARG A 446 -28.06 0.06 -24.23
C ARG A 446 -27.87 -0.68 -25.55
N CYS A 447 -26.79 -1.44 -25.72
CA CYS A 447 -26.54 -2.17 -26.96
C CYS A 447 -27.29 -3.51 -27.01
N ASP A 448 -27.89 -3.95 -25.90
CA ASP A 448 -28.64 -5.20 -25.82
C ASP A 448 -29.76 -5.11 -24.77
N ASP A 449 -30.83 -5.85 -25.02
CA ASP A 449 -31.90 -6.01 -24.05
C ASP A 449 -31.56 -7.03 -22.96
N HIS A 450 -30.59 -7.90 -23.18
CA HIS A 450 -30.08 -8.81 -22.17
C HIS A 450 -28.93 -8.19 -21.37
N PHE A 451 -28.63 -8.79 -20.22
CA PHE A 451 -27.44 -8.45 -19.47
C PHE A 451 -26.20 -8.94 -20.20
N LEU A 452 -25.21 -8.07 -20.28
CA LEU A 452 -23.88 -8.40 -20.72
C LEU A 452 -23.10 -9.05 -19.58
N VAL A 453 -22.51 -10.22 -19.83
CA VAL A 453 -21.74 -10.97 -18.84
C VAL A 453 -20.24 -10.82 -19.12
N LEU A 454 -19.49 -10.49 -18.07
CA LEU A 454 -18.03 -10.33 -18.13
C LEU A 454 -17.36 -11.69 -18.29
N SER A 455 -16.72 -11.87 -19.44
CA SER A 455 -16.14 -13.12 -19.91
C SER A 455 -14.68 -12.96 -20.31
N ARG A 456 -14.00 -14.09 -20.43
CA ARG A 456 -12.66 -14.22 -21.01
C ARG A 456 -12.64 -15.48 -21.86
N GLY A 457 -12.27 -15.35 -23.12
CA GLY A 457 -12.20 -16.45 -24.05
C GLY A 457 -10.78 -16.94 -24.28
N GLU A 458 -10.66 -18.05 -25.01
CA GLU A 458 -9.41 -18.47 -25.63
C GLU A 458 -9.20 -17.72 -26.95
N LYS A 459 -8.02 -17.89 -27.54
CA LYS A 459 -7.69 -17.31 -28.85
C LYS A 459 -8.68 -17.82 -29.90
N ALA A 460 -9.55 -16.93 -30.36
CA ALA A 460 -10.55 -17.29 -31.36
C ALA A 460 -9.89 -17.49 -32.74
N ALA A 461 -10.43 -18.42 -33.53
CA ALA A 461 -10.05 -18.59 -34.93
C ALA A 461 -10.49 -17.40 -35.82
N TYR A 462 -11.45 -16.61 -35.33
CA TYR A 462 -12.04 -15.47 -36.03
C TYR A 462 -11.89 -14.18 -35.24
N LYS A 463 -11.85 -13.06 -35.94
CA LYS A 463 -11.81 -11.71 -35.34
C LYS A 463 -13.22 -11.27 -34.95
N TYR A 464 -13.41 -10.94 -33.69
CA TYR A 464 -14.64 -10.34 -33.18
C TYR A 464 -14.51 -8.80 -33.20
N TRP A 465 -15.65 -8.12 -33.25
CA TRP A 465 -15.72 -6.65 -33.30
C TRP A 465 -16.61 -6.14 -32.18
N CYS A 466 -16.21 -5.04 -31.55
CA CYS A 466 -16.95 -4.42 -30.47
C CYS A 466 -18.17 -3.70 -31.03
N THR A 467 -19.36 -4.07 -30.59
CA THR A 467 -20.63 -3.46 -31.05
C THR A 467 -20.73 -1.97 -30.73
N VAL A 468 -19.99 -1.46 -29.74
CA VAL A 468 -20.08 -0.06 -29.30
C VAL A 468 -19.19 0.88 -30.11
N CYS A 469 -17.96 0.44 -30.41
CA CYS A 469 -16.93 1.27 -31.04
C CYS A 469 -16.49 0.78 -32.42
N GLU A 470 -17.03 -0.35 -32.88
CA GLU A 470 -16.73 -0.94 -34.19
C GLU A 470 -15.23 -1.14 -34.40
N ALA A 471 -14.52 -1.55 -33.35
CA ALA A 471 -13.10 -1.92 -33.41
C ALA A 471 -12.90 -3.38 -33.01
N GLU A 472 -11.83 -3.99 -33.54
CA GLU A 472 -11.45 -5.37 -33.27
C GLU A 472 -11.32 -5.63 -31.76
N THR A 473 -11.90 -6.74 -31.28
CA THR A 473 -11.76 -7.21 -29.90
C THR A 473 -10.67 -8.25 -29.81
N ASN A 474 -10.10 -8.39 -28.61
CA ASN A 474 -9.17 -9.46 -28.30
C ASN A 474 -9.86 -10.42 -27.32
N SER A 475 -10.15 -11.65 -27.77
CA SER A 475 -10.83 -12.66 -26.95
C SER A 475 -10.00 -13.16 -25.77
N GLU A 476 -8.67 -13.00 -25.81
CA GLU A 476 -7.76 -13.38 -24.73
C GLU A 476 -7.80 -12.39 -23.55
N LYS A 477 -8.29 -11.16 -23.81
CA LYS A 477 -8.55 -10.13 -22.80
C LYS A 477 -9.97 -10.23 -22.27
N TRP A 478 -10.25 -9.56 -21.15
CA TRP A 478 -11.61 -9.51 -20.62
C TRP A 478 -12.51 -8.67 -21.53
N PHE A 479 -13.74 -9.15 -21.74
CA PHE A 479 -14.77 -8.48 -22.54
C PHE A 479 -16.15 -8.79 -21.96
N TYR A 480 -17.14 -7.98 -22.32
CA TYR A 480 -18.55 -8.24 -22.02
C TYR A 480 -19.23 -8.89 -23.22
N THR A 481 -20.06 -9.90 -22.99
CA THR A 481 -20.79 -10.59 -24.06
C THR A 481 -22.19 -11.00 -23.60
N CYS A 482 -23.12 -11.08 -24.55
CA CYS A 482 -24.36 -11.80 -24.38
C CYS A 482 -24.31 -13.04 -25.27
N HIS A 483 -24.42 -14.23 -24.69
CA HIS A 483 -24.34 -15.48 -25.43
C HIS A 483 -25.58 -15.69 -26.32
N ASP A 484 -26.74 -15.20 -25.90
CA ASP A 484 -27.99 -15.35 -26.66
C ASP A 484 -28.02 -14.46 -27.90
N CYS A 485 -27.48 -13.24 -27.80
CA CYS A 485 -27.43 -12.28 -28.91
C CYS A 485 -26.12 -12.32 -29.72
N GLY A 486 -25.08 -13.01 -29.21
CA GLY A 486 -23.77 -13.10 -29.86
C GLY A 486 -22.98 -11.79 -29.89
N ILE A 487 -23.34 -10.80 -29.08
CA ILE A 487 -22.64 -9.51 -29.05
C ILE A 487 -21.38 -9.58 -28.18
N MET A 488 -20.38 -8.79 -28.55
CA MET A 488 -19.14 -8.66 -27.80
C MET A 488 -18.76 -7.18 -27.68
N CYS A 489 -18.36 -6.75 -26.49
CA CYS A 489 -17.98 -5.37 -26.22
C CYS A 489 -16.70 -5.31 -25.38
N HIS A 490 -15.80 -4.38 -25.69
CA HIS A 490 -14.67 -4.08 -24.81
C HIS A 490 -15.17 -3.65 -23.43
N VAL A 491 -14.45 -4.00 -22.36
CA VAL A 491 -14.78 -3.58 -20.99
C VAL A 491 -14.93 -2.06 -20.90
N ASP A 492 -13.97 -1.30 -21.43
CA ASP A 492 -14.00 0.16 -21.39
C ASP A 492 -15.16 0.75 -22.20
N CYS A 493 -15.68 0.06 -23.22
CA CYS A 493 -16.83 0.53 -23.98
C CYS A 493 -18.14 0.38 -23.21
N VAL A 494 -18.26 -0.66 -22.39
CA VAL A 494 -19.45 -0.93 -21.57
C VAL A 494 -19.43 -0.15 -20.26
N ILE A 495 -18.24 0.05 -19.69
CA ILE A 495 -18.06 0.63 -18.35
C ILE A 495 -17.69 2.12 -18.42
N GLY A 496 -16.87 2.53 -19.40
CA GLY A 496 -16.29 3.87 -19.47
C GLY A 496 -15.41 4.21 -18.25
N ASP A 497 -15.28 5.50 -17.98
CA ASP A 497 -14.49 6.04 -16.85
C ASP A 497 -15.38 6.38 -15.63
N SER A 498 -16.64 5.98 -15.67
CA SER A 498 -17.72 6.59 -14.89
C SER A 498 -18.48 5.63 -13.99
N LEU A 499 -18.05 4.37 -13.90
CA LEU A 499 -18.78 3.31 -13.20
C LEU A 499 -19.18 3.68 -11.77
N ASN A 500 -18.33 4.44 -11.09
CA ASN A 500 -18.49 4.80 -9.69
C ASN A 500 -18.99 6.25 -9.51
N ILE A 501 -19.54 6.86 -10.57
CA ILE A 501 -20.15 8.19 -10.55
C ILE A 501 -21.65 8.06 -10.80
N LYS A 502 -22.44 8.63 -9.90
CA LYS A 502 -23.90 8.62 -9.99
C LYS A 502 -24.39 9.49 -11.15
N PRO A 503 -25.37 9.03 -11.95
CA PRO A 503 -26.12 9.91 -12.85
C PRO A 503 -26.79 11.07 -12.12
N GLY A 504 -26.78 12.26 -12.74
CA GLY A 504 -27.27 13.49 -12.14
C GLY A 504 -26.33 14.10 -11.08
N PHE A 505 -25.14 13.52 -10.85
CA PHE A 505 -24.15 14.14 -9.98
C PHE A 505 -23.76 15.52 -10.54
N THR A 506 -23.95 16.56 -9.74
CA THR A 506 -23.58 17.93 -10.08
C THR A 506 -22.46 18.43 -9.20
N PHE A 507 -21.44 19.04 -9.81
CA PHE A 507 -20.40 19.79 -9.13
C PHE A 507 -20.51 21.27 -9.53
N MET A 508 -20.43 22.16 -8.54
CA MET A 508 -20.43 23.61 -8.78
C MET A 508 -19.25 24.25 -8.06
N ASP A 509 -18.46 25.01 -8.80
CA ASP A 509 -17.42 25.91 -8.28
C ASP A 509 -17.89 27.34 -8.58
N GLU A 510 -18.50 27.98 -7.58
CA GLU A 510 -19.05 29.34 -7.68
C GLU A 510 -17.95 30.37 -7.96
N VAL A 511 -16.73 30.14 -7.50
CA VAL A 511 -15.60 31.06 -7.70
C VAL A 511 -15.17 31.09 -9.16
N LYS A 512 -15.21 29.93 -9.83
CA LYS A 512 -14.83 29.79 -11.24
C LYS A 512 -16.01 29.83 -12.22
N GLY A 513 -17.24 29.97 -11.72
CA GLY A 513 -18.45 29.90 -12.54
C GLY A 513 -18.61 28.56 -13.28
N LEU A 514 -18.04 27.49 -12.72
CA LEU A 514 -17.98 26.17 -13.34
C LEU A 514 -19.07 25.28 -12.76
N LYS A 515 -19.91 24.73 -13.63
CA LYS A 515 -20.89 23.68 -13.31
C LYS A 515 -20.59 22.46 -14.16
N MET A 516 -20.51 21.30 -13.52
CA MET A 516 -20.39 20.00 -14.19
C MET A 516 -21.56 19.13 -13.78
N GLU A 517 -22.13 18.40 -14.74
CA GLU A 517 -23.19 17.42 -14.49
C GLU A 517 -22.86 16.09 -15.19
N ALA A 518 -22.98 14.99 -14.46
CA ALA A 518 -22.87 13.64 -15.00
C ALA A 518 -24.23 13.21 -15.58
N VAL A 519 -24.30 12.96 -16.89
CA VAL A 519 -25.55 12.66 -17.60
C VAL A 519 -25.46 11.30 -18.28
N LEU A 520 -26.54 10.51 -18.23
CA LEU A 520 -26.61 9.25 -18.97
C LEU A 520 -26.57 9.51 -20.48
N ASN A 521 -25.85 8.66 -21.20
CA ASN A 521 -25.81 8.64 -22.66
C ASN A 521 -26.76 7.58 -23.20
N ASP A 522 -28.02 7.67 -22.84
CA ASP A 522 -29.12 6.78 -23.22
C ASP A 522 -30.02 7.37 -24.33
N ASN A 523 -29.79 8.63 -24.70
CA ASN A 523 -30.45 9.28 -25.83
C ASN A 523 -30.22 8.54 -27.17
N ASN A 524 -31.22 8.63 -28.06
CA ASN A 524 -31.20 8.01 -29.40
C ASN A 524 -29.99 8.45 -30.26
N SER A 525 -29.46 9.64 -30.03
CA SER A 525 -28.26 10.14 -30.70
C SER A 525 -27.17 10.46 -29.69
N ARG A 526 -25.97 9.90 -29.91
CA ARG A 526 -24.77 10.22 -29.13
C ARG A 526 -24.36 11.68 -29.38
N PRO A 527 -24.16 12.51 -28.34
CA PRO A 527 -23.67 13.88 -28.49
C PRO A 527 -22.24 13.88 -29.05
N LEU A 528 -21.84 15.01 -29.66
CA LEU A 528 -20.45 15.24 -30.04
C LEU A 528 -19.68 15.77 -28.83
N CYS A 529 -18.50 15.20 -28.60
CA CYS A 529 -17.60 15.69 -27.57
C CYS A 529 -16.96 17.01 -28.01
N SER A 530 -17.12 18.07 -27.23
CA SER A 530 -16.57 19.39 -27.53
C SER A 530 -15.03 19.43 -27.49
N THR A 531 -14.39 18.49 -26.78
CA THR A 531 -12.91 18.44 -26.69
C THR A 531 -12.27 17.64 -27.81
N CYS A 532 -12.77 16.43 -28.08
CA CYS A 532 -12.13 15.52 -29.05
C CYS A 532 -12.88 15.41 -30.39
N GLY A 533 -14.03 16.06 -30.53
CA GLY A 533 -14.85 16.07 -31.76
C GLY A 533 -15.53 14.74 -32.09
N SER A 534 -15.27 13.66 -31.33
CA SER A 534 -15.85 12.34 -31.57
C SER A 534 -17.25 12.22 -30.96
N ARG A 535 -18.09 11.34 -31.51
CA ARG A 535 -19.37 10.99 -30.87
C ARG A 535 -19.12 10.25 -29.55
N CYS A 536 -19.76 10.71 -28.47
CA CYS A 536 -19.62 10.14 -27.14
C CYS A 536 -20.11 8.69 -27.12
N ARG A 537 -19.20 7.73 -26.93
CA ARG A 537 -19.50 6.30 -26.96
C ARG A 537 -19.83 5.69 -25.60
N PHE A 538 -19.29 6.25 -24.52
CA PHE A 538 -19.43 5.70 -23.17
C PHE A 538 -20.83 5.88 -22.60
N PRO A 539 -21.24 5.07 -21.60
CA PRO A 539 -22.59 5.11 -21.04
C PRO A 539 -22.95 6.43 -20.34
N MET A 540 -21.94 7.22 -19.95
CA MET A 540 -22.11 8.50 -19.29
C MET A 540 -21.31 9.58 -20.03
N VAL A 541 -21.87 10.79 -20.09
CA VAL A 541 -21.26 12.00 -20.61
C VAL A 541 -21.28 13.09 -19.55
N TYR A 542 -20.40 14.07 -19.69
CA TYR A 542 -20.30 15.18 -18.75
C TYR A 542 -20.73 16.45 -19.44
N ASN A 543 -21.77 17.11 -18.94
CA ASN A 543 -22.11 18.47 -19.34
C ASN A 543 -21.27 19.44 -18.52
N LEU A 544 -20.50 20.29 -19.20
CA LEU A 544 -19.70 21.34 -18.58
C LEU A 544 -20.27 22.69 -18.99
N SER A 545 -20.63 23.50 -18.01
CA SER A 545 -20.99 24.89 -18.18
C SER A 545 -19.96 25.78 -17.47
N ILE A 546 -19.26 26.66 -18.20
CA ILE A 546 -18.34 27.65 -17.63
C ILE A 546 -18.68 29.01 -18.23
N ASN A 547 -19.17 29.93 -17.42
CA ASN A 547 -19.63 31.25 -17.89
C ASN A 547 -20.65 31.13 -19.04
N THR A 548 -20.27 31.45 -20.27
CA THR A 548 -21.11 31.35 -21.48
C THR A 548 -20.89 30.08 -22.29
N TYR A 549 -19.89 29.26 -21.93
CA TYR A 549 -19.61 27.99 -22.57
C TYR A 549 -20.52 26.91 -22.00
N GLU A 550 -21.11 26.09 -22.89
CA GLU A 550 -21.77 24.84 -22.54
C GLU A 550 -21.35 23.76 -23.54
N GLY A 551 -20.98 22.58 -23.06
CA GLY A 551 -20.48 21.51 -23.91
C GLY A 551 -20.53 20.13 -23.27
N PHE A 552 -20.72 19.11 -24.11
CA PHE A 552 -20.66 17.71 -23.69
C PHE A 552 -19.25 17.15 -23.85
N HIS A 553 -18.80 16.37 -22.87
CA HIS A 553 -17.50 15.72 -22.88
C HIS A 553 -17.66 14.21 -22.68
N CYS A 554 -16.97 13.42 -23.50
CA CYS A 554 -17.15 11.97 -23.50
C CYS A 554 -16.48 11.26 -22.32
N SER A 555 -15.46 11.85 -21.70
CA SER A 555 -14.69 11.26 -20.59
C SER A 555 -14.25 12.34 -19.60
N ILE A 556 -13.84 11.91 -18.41
CA ILE A 556 -13.25 12.80 -17.39
C ILE A 556 -12.00 13.49 -17.93
N GLU A 557 -11.17 12.78 -18.70
CA GLU A 557 -9.99 13.39 -19.33
C GLU A 557 -10.36 14.50 -20.32
N CYS A 558 -11.38 14.28 -21.18
CA CYS A 558 -11.84 15.32 -22.10
C CYS A 558 -12.42 16.53 -21.36
N LEU A 559 -13.13 16.28 -20.26
CA LEU A 559 -13.69 17.31 -19.40
C LEU A 559 -12.58 18.15 -18.75
N LEU A 560 -11.58 17.51 -18.14
CA LEU A 560 -10.45 18.19 -17.48
C LEU A 560 -9.66 19.04 -18.48
N ASN A 561 -9.35 18.48 -19.65
CA ASN A 561 -8.66 19.23 -20.71
C ASN A 561 -9.47 20.44 -21.17
N ALA A 562 -10.81 20.35 -21.23
CA ALA A 562 -11.65 21.49 -21.57
C ALA A 562 -11.63 22.56 -20.47
N ALA A 563 -11.79 22.17 -19.21
CA ALA A 563 -11.75 23.08 -18.08
C ALA A 563 -10.40 23.81 -17.97
N GLU A 564 -9.28 23.10 -18.14
CA GLU A 564 -7.95 23.73 -18.13
C GLU A 564 -7.78 24.74 -19.26
N ASN A 565 -8.17 24.38 -20.49
CA ASN A 565 -8.05 25.29 -21.64
C ASN A 565 -8.92 26.55 -21.51
N ILE A 566 -10.12 26.43 -20.92
CA ILE A 566 -11.05 27.56 -20.74
C ILE A 566 -10.62 28.45 -19.56
N LEU A 567 -9.98 27.90 -18.53
CA LEU A 567 -9.52 28.67 -17.36
C LEU A 567 -8.14 29.31 -17.54
N LEU A 568 -7.30 28.77 -18.44
CA LEU A 568 -5.95 29.30 -18.73
C LEU A 568 -5.90 30.22 -19.95
N GLY A 569 -6.93 30.20 -20.81
CA GLY A 569 -7.09 31.11 -21.95
C GLY A 569 -7.95 32.30 -21.59
#